data_AF-A0A915Z5Y9-F1
#
_entry.id   AF-A0A915Z5Y9-F1
#
_cell.length_a   1.000
_cell.length_b   1.000
_cell.length_c   1.000
_cell.angle_alpha   90.00
_cell.angle_beta   90.00
_cell.angle_gamma   90.00
#
_symmetry.space_group_name_H-M   'P 1'
#
loop_
_entity.id
_entity.type
_entity.pdbx_description
1 polymer ?
#
loop_
_entity_poly.entity_id
_entity_poly.type
_entity_poly.pdbx_seq_one_letter_code
_entity_poly.pdbx_strand_id
1 'polypeptide(L)'
;MKKCWDSNPDERPCATEIYDQISSWNQYINNDSFKQAEEYREANLPFFIVGQATNHPRAIYTSQILNSFTNDLKCDDSNDNINSECLDCAI
;
A
#
# COMPACT_ATOMS: atom_id res chain seq x y z
N MET A 1 1.13 2.80 14.86
CA MET A 1 0.53 1.52 14.40
C MET A 1 -0.79 1.15 15.06
N LYS A 2 -0.98 1.25 16.39
CA LYS A 2 -2.26 0.87 17.03
C LYS A 2 -3.48 1.57 16.39
N LYS A 3 -3.39 2.87 16.11
CA LYS A 3 -4.44 3.64 15.42
C LYS A 3 -4.72 3.17 13.99
N CYS A 4 -3.71 2.64 13.28
CA CYS A 4 -3.86 2.14 11.91
C CYS A 4 -4.74 0.88 11.85
N TRP A 5 -4.89 0.17 12.97
CA TRP A 5 -5.69 -1.06 13.06
C TRP A 5 -6.97 -0.84 13.89
N ASP A 6 -7.45 0.40 13.96
CA ASP A 6 -8.72 0.67 14.61
C ASP A 6 -9.86 -0.08 13.88
N SER A 7 -10.78 -0.65 14.67
CA SER A 7 -11.94 -1.35 14.11
C SER A 7 -12.90 -0.38 13.45
N ASN A 8 -12.95 0.87 13.93
CA ASN A 8 -13.66 1.96 13.30
C ASN A 8 -12.78 2.57 12.19
N PRO A 9 -13.22 2.56 10.90
CA PRO A 9 -12.48 3.16 9.81
C PRO A 9 -12.21 4.67 9.99
N ASP A 10 -13.15 5.40 10.60
CA ASP A 10 -13.07 6.85 10.75
C ASP A 10 -11.99 7.28 11.78
N GLU A 11 -11.60 6.37 12.67
CA GLU A 11 -10.54 6.59 13.67
C GLU A 11 -9.16 6.23 13.14
N ARG A 12 -9.07 5.66 11.93
CA ARG A 12 -7.79 5.34 11.31
C ARG A 12 -7.17 6.62 10.76
N PRO A 13 -5.86 6.80 10.93
CA PRO A 13 -5.19 7.96 10.39
C PRO A 13 -5.23 7.92 8.86
N CYS A 14 -5.36 9.10 8.25
CA CYS A 14 -5.29 9.21 6.80
C CYS A 14 -3.85 9.05 6.30
N ALA A 15 -3.69 8.90 4.98
CA ALA A 15 -2.37 8.70 4.38
C ALA A 15 -1.42 9.87 4.70
N THR A 16 -1.92 11.11 4.68
CA THR A 16 -1.15 12.31 5.01
C THR A 16 -0.64 12.30 6.45
N GLU A 17 -1.51 11.96 7.41
CA GLU A 17 -1.12 11.88 8.82
C GLU A 17 -0.07 10.80 9.08
N ILE A 18 -0.17 9.66 8.38
CA ILE A 18 0.83 8.60 8.45
C ILE A 18 2.16 9.09 7.86
N TYR A 19 2.13 9.75 6.70
CA TYR A 19 3.31 10.30 6.06
C TYR A 19 4.04 11.31 6.96
N ASP A 20 3.30 12.23 7.58
CA ASP A 20 3.87 13.24 8.47
C ASP A 20 4.50 12.59 9.70
N GLN A 21 3.85 11.57 10.28
CA GLN A 21 4.41 10.81 11.39
C GLN A 21 5.71 10.10 11.01
N ILE A 22 5.75 9.38 9.89
CA ILE A 22 6.94 8.69 9.41
C ILE A 22 8.06 9.69 9.11
N SER A 23 7.74 10.79 8.44
CA SER A 23 8.69 11.85 8.10
C SER A 23 9.29 12.50 9.35
N SER A 24 8.49 12.70 10.39
CA SER A 24 8.99 13.21 11.69
C SER A 24 9.99 12.25 12.35
N TRP A 25 9.85 10.94 12.10
CA TRP A 25 10.76 9.94 12.64
C TRP A 25 12.03 9.79 11.83
N ASN A 26 12.04 10.13 10.54
CA ASN A 26 13.22 9.98 9.67
C ASN A 26 14.48 10.67 10.23
N GLN A 27 14.34 11.73 11.02
CA GLN A 27 15.47 12.38 11.68
C GLN A 27 16.14 11.49 12.76
N TYR A 28 15.42 10.52 13.30
CA TYR A 28 15.82 9.66 14.42
C TYR A 28 15.98 8.19 14.05
N ILE A 29 15.61 7.80 12.83
CA ILE A 29 15.68 6.40 12.42
C ILE A 29 17.11 6.06 11.97
N ASN A 30 17.71 5.07 12.64
CA ASN A 30 18.91 4.43 12.14
C ASN A 30 18.53 3.57 10.91
N ASN A 31 19.13 3.91 9.77
CA ASN A 31 18.93 3.25 8.48
C ASN A 31 19.17 1.72 8.54
N ASP A 32 19.96 1.25 9.51
CA ASP A 32 20.21 -0.17 9.74
C ASP A 32 18.94 -0.97 10.07
N SER A 33 17.96 -0.36 10.75
CA SER A 33 16.73 -1.06 11.13
C SER A 33 15.86 -1.40 9.91
N PHE A 34 15.78 -0.48 8.95
CA PHE A 34 15.08 -0.73 7.69
C PHE A 34 15.80 -1.77 6.85
N LYS A 35 17.13 -1.69 6.79
CA LYS A 35 17.94 -2.67 6.07
C LYS A 35 17.75 -4.08 6.64
N GLN A 36 17.79 -4.25 7.96
CA GLN A 36 17.54 -5.55 8.61
C GLN A 36 16.12 -6.06 8.36
N ALA A 37 15.12 -5.18 8.40
CA ALA A 37 13.74 -5.55 8.08
C ALA A 37 13.60 -6.02 6.63
N GLU A 38 14.30 -5.38 5.70
CA GLU A 38 14.31 -5.75 4.29
C GLU A 38 15.04 -7.08 4.03
N GLU A 39 16.21 -7.27 4.63
CA GLU A 39 16.94 -8.54 4.59
C GLU A 39 16.08 -9.69 5.15
N TYR A 40 15.37 -9.45 6.25
CA TYR A 40 14.41 -10.42 6.79
C TYR A 40 13.26 -10.69 5.82
N ARG A 41 12.70 -9.64 5.20
CA ARG A 41 11.63 -9.78 4.20
C ARG A 41 12.09 -10.64 3.05
N GLU A 42 13.27 -10.40 2.50
CA GLU A 42 13.84 -11.18 1.37
C GLU A 42 14.13 -12.62 1.78
N ALA A 43 14.73 -12.85 2.94
CA ALA A 43 15.06 -14.17 3.43
C ALA A 43 13.82 -15.03 3.76
N ASN A 44 12.73 -14.39 4.18
CA ASN A 44 11.50 -15.06 4.59
C ASN A 44 10.36 -14.93 3.58
N LEU A 45 10.61 -14.33 2.41
CA LEU A 45 9.63 -14.28 1.34
C LEU A 45 9.48 -15.71 0.79
N PRO A 46 8.32 -16.37 0.98
CA PRO A 46 8.12 -17.66 0.35
C PRO A 46 8.02 -17.39 -1.14
N PHE A 47 9.05 -17.79 -1.89
CA PHE A 47 9.10 -17.73 -3.37
C PHE A 47 7.81 -18.27 -4.02
N PHE A 48 7.08 -19.13 -3.29
CA PHE A 48 5.85 -19.79 -3.73
C PHE A 48 4.55 -18.97 -3.59
N ILE A 49 4.46 -17.95 -2.71
CA ILE A 49 3.20 -17.21 -2.49
C ILE A 49 2.89 -16.20 -3.59
N VAL A 50 3.90 -15.70 -4.31
CA VAL A 50 3.71 -14.70 -5.37
C VAL A 50 3.14 -15.32 -6.66
N GLY A 51 3.38 -16.62 -6.90
CA GLY A 51 2.91 -17.31 -8.12
C GLY A 51 1.69 -18.22 -7.92
N GLN A 52 1.44 -18.70 -6.71
CA GLN A 52 0.36 -19.64 -6.40
C GLN A 52 -0.39 -19.26 -5.13
N ALA A 53 -0.76 -17.98 -4.98
CA ALA A 53 -1.88 -17.65 -4.11
C ALA A 53 -3.11 -18.37 -4.69
N THR A 54 -3.39 -19.59 -4.21
CA THR A 54 -4.67 -20.25 -4.45
C THR A 54 -5.68 -19.34 -3.79
N ASN A 55 -6.32 -18.49 -4.61
CA ASN A 55 -7.38 -17.63 -4.15
C ASN A 55 -8.33 -18.47 -3.31
N HIS A 56 -8.74 -17.96 -2.15
CA HIS A 56 -9.67 -18.69 -1.29
C HIS A 56 -10.87 -19.13 -2.15
N PRO A 57 -11.42 -20.35 -2.01
CA PRO A 57 -12.44 -20.86 -2.93
C PRO A 57 -13.71 -20.01 -3.07
N ARG A 58 -13.90 -19.05 -2.15
CA ARG A 58 -15.00 -18.07 -2.12
C ARG A 58 -14.56 -16.63 -2.40
N ALA A 59 -13.31 -16.40 -2.80
CA ALA A 59 -12.85 -15.09 -3.23
C ALA A 59 -13.52 -14.76 -4.56
N ILE A 60 -14.38 -13.74 -4.57
CA ILE A 60 -15.08 -13.28 -5.77
C ILE A 60 -14.15 -12.40 -6.63
N TYR A 61 -13.22 -11.70 -5.97
CA TYR A 61 -12.20 -10.88 -6.62
C TYR A 61 -10.91 -11.67 -6.69
N THR A 62 -10.56 -12.14 -7.89
CA THR A 62 -9.20 -12.56 -8.20
C THR A 62 -8.38 -11.31 -8.49
N SER A 63 -7.12 -11.28 -8.05
CA SER A 63 -6.19 -10.24 -8.49
C SER A 63 -6.09 -10.30 -10.02
N GLN A 64 -6.69 -9.33 -10.71
CA GLN A 64 -6.51 -9.18 -12.15
C GLN A 64 -5.17 -8.48 -12.38
N ILE A 65 -4.41 -8.96 -13.36
CA ILE A 65 -3.27 -8.22 -13.88
C ILE A 65 -3.80 -6.84 -14.29
N LEU A 66 -3.19 -5.78 -13.78
CA LEU A 66 -3.56 -4.41 -14.16
C LEU A 66 -3.59 -4.34 -15.68
N ASN A 67 -4.78 -4.07 -16.23
CA ASN A 67 -4.96 -3.94 -17.66
C ASN A 67 -4.15 -2.74 -18.16
N SER A 68 -3.65 -2.79 -19.40
CA SER A 68 -2.87 -1.71 -20.01
C SER A 68 -3.59 -0.35 -20.03
N PHE A 69 -4.90 -0.31 -19.72
CA PHE A 69 -5.65 0.92 -19.47
C PHE A 69 -5.10 1.77 -18.33
N THR A 70 -4.28 1.22 -17.42
CA THR A 70 -3.59 2.03 -16.41
C THR A 70 -2.38 2.78 -16.95
N ASN A 71 -1.93 2.52 -18.18
CA ASN A 71 -0.87 3.30 -18.82
C ASN A 71 -1.34 4.72 -19.20
N ASP A 72 -2.65 4.90 -19.38
CA ASP A 72 -3.26 6.20 -19.70
C ASP A 72 -3.62 7.00 -18.42
N LEU A 73 -3.47 6.38 -17.24
CA LEU A 73 -3.56 7.09 -15.96
C LEU A 73 -2.28 7.89 -15.77
N LYS A 74 -2.32 9.17 -16.14
CA LYS A 74 -1.25 10.11 -15.81
C LYS A 74 -1.14 10.23 -14.29
N CYS A 75 -0.13 9.60 -13.71
CA CYS A 75 0.36 9.97 -12.39
C CYS A 75 1.15 11.28 -12.56
N ASP A 76 0.45 12.41 -12.46
CA ASP A 76 1.11 13.70 -12.42
C ASP A 76 1.77 13.83 -11.04
N ASP A 77 3.08 13.60 -10.99
CA ASP A 77 3.96 13.69 -9.80
C ASP A 77 4.10 15.12 -9.23
N SER A 78 3.18 16.04 -9.54
CA SER A 78 3.20 17.40 -9.02
C SER A 78 2.17 17.55 -7.90
N ASN A 79 2.68 17.93 -6.73
CA ASN A 79 1.90 18.44 -5.61
C ASN A 79 0.79 19.40 -6.07
N ASP A 80 -0.34 19.30 -5.37
CA ASP A 80 -1.51 20.17 -5.35
C ASP A 80 -2.69 19.73 -6.24
N ASN A 81 -3.66 19.09 -5.54
CA ASN A 81 -5.06 18.92 -5.94
C ASN A 81 -5.35 17.88 -7.03
N ILE A 82 -5.21 16.60 -6.68
CA ILE A 82 -5.77 15.52 -7.49
C ILE A 82 -7.23 15.31 -7.07
N ASN A 83 -8.13 16.03 -7.75
CA ASN A 83 -9.45 15.48 -8.07
C ASN A 83 -9.21 14.25 -8.96
N SER A 84 -8.86 13.13 -8.33
CA SER A 84 -8.90 11.84 -9.01
C SER A 84 -10.38 11.55 -9.13
N GLU A 85 -10.97 11.94 -10.26
CA GLU A 85 -12.21 11.35 -10.73
C GLU A 85 -11.94 9.88 -11.10
N CYS A 86 -11.52 9.08 -10.11
CA CYS A 86 -11.72 7.65 -10.09
C CYS A 86 -13.16 7.41 -9.62
N LEU A 87 -14.09 7.96 -10.39
CA LEU A 87 -15.54 7.84 -10.23
C LEU A 87 -16.06 7.03 -11.41
N ASP A 88 -15.57 5.80 -11.58
CA ASP A 88 -16.20 4.81 -12.47
C ASP A 88 -15.94 3.36 -12.03
N CYS A 89 -15.79 3.15 -10.71
CA CYS A 89 -16.03 1.84 -10.12
C CYS A 89 -17.35 1.89 -9.33
N ALA A 90 -18.44 2.23 -10.02
CA ALA A 90 -19.78 1.89 -9.58
C ALA A 90 -20.00 0.39 -9.81
N ILE A 91 -20.42 -0.33 -8.77
CA ILE A 91 -21.05 -1.66 -8.91
C ILE A 91 -22.50 -1.42 -9.32
#